data_AF-A0A850MAL9-F1
#
_entry.id   AF-A0A850MAL9-F1
#
_cell.length_a   1.000
_cell.length_b   1.000
_cell.length_c   1.000
_cell.angle_alpha   90.00
_cell.angle_beta   90.00
_cell.angle_gamma   90.00
#
_symmetry.space_group_name_H-M   'P 1'
#
loop_
_entity.id
_entity.type
_entity.pdbx_description
1 polymer ?
#
loop_
_entity_poly.entity_id
_entity_poly.type
_entity_poly.pdbx_seq_one_letter_code
_entity_poly.pdbx_strand_id
1 'polypeptide(L)'
;MEVNFNRTNSFDFRACGPMDTQLTEDSDYFTKIGPLDEALTSRELNILFLLSIEAYSKDSQAELSFQGIKTKLNLHQQKVATSLKRLLRKKLIDKTLNGYKINKTGMKVINSLLQSPKTSLTIKPKEYVGLEIMVPLNNKNNDLFKLVYLLKGRWFGKWRWIGMFQNSSSVKMEWQSLSSELEACLCINESRICIALFDKNSNPSNPNLELLREEFNTFLLKIQKIMNIDLNAHQSVSTAMIKTHSSCKKSEMSNWLSNYA
;
A
#
# COMPACT_ATOMS: atom_id res chain seq x y z
N MET A 1 -33.43 -0.33 2.81
CA MET A 1 -32.83 -1.68 2.94
C MET A 1 -31.42 -1.49 3.43
N GLU A 2 -31.13 -1.91 4.67
CA GLU A 2 -29.77 -1.93 5.19
C GLU A 2 -28.97 -3.03 4.48
N VAL A 3 -27.89 -2.65 3.79
CA VAL A 3 -26.97 -3.61 3.17
C VAL A 3 -26.08 -4.14 4.28
N ASN A 4 -26.28 -5.40 4.66
CA ASN A 4 -25.44 -6.08 5.64
C ASN A 4 -24.07 -6.41 5.01
N PHE A 5 -23.04 -5.62 5.34
CA PHE A 5 -21.67 -5.87 4.90
C PHE A 5 -21.05 -6.99 5.75
N ASN A 6 -20.62 -8.08 5.09
CA ASN A 6 -19.91 -9.16 5.79
C ASN A 6 -18.54 -8.66 6.26
N ARG A 7 -18.31 -8.62 7.58
CA ARG A 7 -16.99 -8.43 8.17
C ARG A 7 -16.18 -9.72 8.01
N THR A 8 -15.54 -9.88 6.86
CA THR A 8 -14.71 -11.06 6.56
C THR A 8 -13.35 -10.96 7.26
N ASN A 9 -13.14 -11.77 8.31
CA ASN A 9 -11.91 -11.85 9.13
C ASN A 9 -10.69 -12.47 8.39
N SER A 10 -10.67 -12.54 7.06
CA SER A 10 -9.89 -13.57 6.37
C SER A 10 -8.61 -13.12 5.65
N PHE A 11 -8.26 -11.83 5.56
CA PHE A 11 -6.91 -11.45 5.14
C PHE A 11 -6.31 -10.47 6.13
N ASP A 12 -5.27 -10.95 6.79
CA ASP A 12 -4.49 -10.25 7.79
C ASP A 12 -3.63 -9.10 7.18
N PHE A 13 -3.94 -8.71 5.95
CA PHE A 13 -3.34 -7.68 5.10
C PHE A 13 -4.39 -6.69 4.58
N ARG A 14 -5.46 -6.43 5.35
CA ARG A 14 -6.42 -5.37 5.01
C ARG A 14 -5.91 -4.02 5.50
N ALA A 15 -5.22 -3.35 4.59
CA ALA A 15 -5.34 -1.92 4.47
C ALA A 15 -5.29 -1.60 2.99
N CYS A 16 -6.45 -1.34 2.45
CA CYS A 16 -6.65 -1.01 1.05
C CYS A 16 -7.21 0.40 1.07
N GLY A 17 -6.35 1.36 0.77
CA GLY A 17 -6.73 2.75 0.60
C GLY A 17 -5.60 3.72 0.89
N PRO A 18 -5.73 4.96 0.40
CA PRO A 18 -4.72 5.99 0.58
C PRO A 18 -4.48 6.23 2.07
N MET A 19 -3.21 6.29 2.46
CA MET A 19 -2.86 6.80 3.78
C MET A 19 -3.06 8.32 3.79
N ASP A 20 -4.12 8.77 4.45
CA ASP A 20 -4.17 10.14 4.97
C ASP A 20 -3.42 10.19 6.30
N THR A 21 -2.13 9.82 6.24
CA THR A 21 -1.21 9.95 7.36
C THR A 21 -0.06 10.85 6.97
N GLN A 22 0.08 11.94 7.71
CA GLN A 22 1.13 12.92 7.49
C GLN A 22 1.91 13.12 8.78
N LEU A 23 3.23 13.22 8.65
CA LEU A 23 4.07 13.76 9.70
C LEU A 23 3.88 15.27 9.70
N THR A 24 3.31 15.79 10.78
CA THR A 24 3.24 17.22 11.06
C THR A 24 4.36 17.55 12.03
N GLU A 25 5.48 18.08 11.52
CA GLU A 25 6.57 18.53 12.40
C GLU A 25 7.60 19.50 11.78
N ASP A 26 8.19 20.32 12.66
CA ASP A 26 9.30 21.25 12.40
C ASP A 26 10.54 20.51 11.88
N SER A 27 11.01 20.92 10.69
CA SER A 27 12.15 20.36 9.97
C SER A 27 13.49 20.36 10.72
N ASP A 28 13.54 20.97 11.90
CA ASP A 28 14.76 21.31 12.62
C ASP A 28 15.23 20.22 13.61
N TYR A 29 14.49 19.12 13.77
CA TYR A 29 14.91 18.03 14.66
C TYR A 29 16.15 17.29 14.13
N PHE A 30 16.20 16.99 12.82
CA PHE A 30 17.35 16.33 12.21
C PHE A 30 18.57 17.21 12.00
N THR A 31 18.40 18.53 11.96
CA THR A 31 19.55 19.45 11.92
C THR A 31 20.27 19.52 13.25
N LYS A 32 19.61 19.17 14.37
CA LYS A 32 20.17 19.30 15.72
C LYS A 32 20.63 17.98 16.35
N ILE A 33 20.09 16.83 15.93
CA ILE A 33 20.32 15.53 16.61
C ILE A 33 20.66 14.38 15.63
N GLY A 34 20.69 14.62 14.31
CA GLY A 34 20.77 13.54 13.30
C GLY A 34 22.16 13.24 12.72
N PRO A 35 22.40 12.01 12.20
CA PRO A 35 23.62 11.61 11.48
C PRO A 35 23.68 12.10 10.02
N LEU A 36 22.90 13.12 9.65
CA LEU A 36 22.73 13.57 8.27
C LEU A 36 23.36 14.96 8.07
N ASP A 37 24.22 15.09 7.06
CA ASP A 37 24.92 16.35 6.74
C ASP A 37 23.99 17.46 6.20
N GLU A 38 22.78 17.12 5.72
CA GLU A 38 21.81 18.14 5.30
C GLU A 38 20.37 17.77 5.71
N ALA A 39 19.59 18.81 6.06
CA ALA A 39 18.20 18.72 6.50
C ALA A 39 17.29 18.00 5.48
N LEU A 40 16.27 17.33 6.02
CA LEU A 40 15.16 16.75 5.26
C LEU A 40 13.98 17.74 5.22
N THR A 41 13.45 17.96 4.02
CA THR A 41 12.20 18.71 3.83
C THR A 41 11.00 17.88 4.31
N SER A 42 9.90 18.55 4.67
CA SER A 42 8.63 17.88 5.02
C SER A 42 8.17 16.87 3.95
N ARG A 43 8.42 17.15 2.66
CA ARG A 43 8.11 16.19 1.58
C ARG A 43 8.98 14.94 1.60
N GLU A 44 10.27 15.09 1.85
CA GLU A 44 11.19 13.96 1.98
C GLU A 44 10.82 13.11 3.19
N LEU A 45 10.47 13.74 4.31
CA LEU A 45 9.97 13.07 5.50
C LEU A 45 8.68 12.29 5.23
N ASN A 46 7.70 12.91 4.58
CA ASN A 46 6.45 12.23 4.24
C ASN A 46 6.65 11.05 3.26
N ILE A 47 7.61 11.12 2.34
CA ILE A 47 7.96 9.98 1.48
C ILE A 47 8.60 8.85 2.28
N LEU A 48 9.59 9.16 3.14
CA LEU A 48 10.22 8.15 4.00
C LEU A 48 9.20 7.51 4.92
N PHE A 49 8.32 8.32 5.48
CA PHE A 49 7.27 7.89 6.37
C PHE A 49 6.26 6.97 5.67
N LEU A 50 5.78 7.35 4.47
CA LEU A 50 4.95 6.48 3.66
C LEU A 50 5.62 5.12 3.44
N LEU A 51 6.88 5.10 2.98
CA LEU A 51 7.61 3.85 2.76
C LEU A 51 7.78 3.03 4.05
N SER A 52 7.91 3.70 5.20
CA SER A 52 8.04 3.05 6.50
C SER A 52 6.74 2.41 6.97
N ILE A 53 5.58 3.09 6.85
CA ILE A 53 4.29 2.52 7.27
C ILE A 53 3.91 1.36 6.35
N GLU A 54 4.16 1.53 5.05
CA GLU A 54 3.86 0.50 4.07
C GLU A 54 4.72 -0.76 4.29
N ALA A 55 5.97 -0.59 4.77
CA ALA A 55 6.80 -1.70 5.23
C ALA A 55 6.38 -2.25 6.61
N TYR A 56 5.88 -1.39 7.50
CA TYR A 56 5.42 -1.72 8.86
C TYR A 56 4.32 -2.80 8.89
N SER A 57 3.59 -3.03 7.80
CA SER A 57 2.60 -4.11 7.74
C SER A 57 3.25 -5.50 7.88
N LYS A 58 3.40 -5.98 9.13
CA LYS A 58 3.80 -7.35 9.51
C LYS A 58 5.15 -7.81 8.93
N ASP A 59 6.21 -7.04 9.19
CA ASP A 59 7.58 -7.34 8.73
C ASP A 59 7.69 -7.49 7.21
N SER A 60 6.90 -6.68 6.50
CA SER A 60 6.90 -6.72 5.05
C SER A 60 8.03 -5.90 4.44
N GLN A 61 8.55 -6.40 3.33
CA GLN A 61 9.31 -5.59 2.39
C GLN A 61 8.30 -4.87 1.48
N ALA A 62 8.26 -3.55 1.58
CA ALA A 62 7.45 -2.70 0.71
C ALA A 62 8.29 -2.10 -0.41
N GLU A 63 7.77 -2.18 -1.64
CA GLU A 63 8.33 -1.55 -2.83
C GLU A 63 7.22 -0.72 -3.48
N LEU A 64 7.36 0.61 -3.48
CA LEU A 64 6.41 1.52 -4.12
C LEU A 64 6.96 2.10 -5.42
N SER A 65 6.13 2.13 -6.45
CA SER A 65 6.45 2.76 -7.72
C SER A 65 6.46 4.29 -7.58
N PHE A 66 7.08 4.98 -8.54
CA PHE A 66 7.00 6.45 -8.62
C PHE A 66 5.55 6.94 -8.64
N GLN A 67 4.68 6.27 -9.41
CA GLN A 67 3.27 6.58 -9.48
C GLN A 67 2.58 6.31 -8.14
N GLY A 68 2.93 5.23 -7.46
CA GLY A 68 2.41 4.90 -6.13
C GLY A 68 2.70 5.98 -5.11
N ILE A 69 3.96 6.43 -5.02
CA ILE A 69 4.36 7.52 -4.12
C ILE A 69 3.64 8.83 -4.48
N LYS A 70 3.59 9.16 -5.78
CA LYS A 70 2.92 10.36 -6.28
C LYS A 70 1.44 10.40 -5.88
N THR A 71 0.75 9.30 -6.12
CA THR A 71 -0.67 9.14 -5.80
C THR A 71 -0.91 9.19 -4.29
N LYS A 72 -0.22 8.34 -3.52
CA LYS A 72 -0.49 8.19 -2.08
C LYS A 72 -0.24 9.47 -1.30
N LEU A 73 0.68 10.31 -1.76
CA LEU A 73 0.98 11.62 -1.15
C LEU A 73 0.30 12.80 -1.85
N ASN A 74 -0.46 12.58 -2.93
CA ASN A 74 -1.04 13.63 -3.76
C ASN A 74 -0.03 14.73 -4.15
N LEU A 75 1.15 14.33 -4.62
CA LEU A 75 2.24 15.24 -4.97
C LEU A 75 2.36 15.43 -6.48
N HIS A 76 2.79 16.61 -6.92
CA HIS A 76 3.14 16.85 -8.31
C HIS A 76 4.39 16.04 -8.73
N GLN A 77 4.44 15.54 -9.96
CA GLN A 77 5.51 14.66 -10.44
C GLN A 77 6.94 15.22 -10.24
N GLN A 78 7.15 16.52 -10.51
CA GLN A 78 8.46 17.15 -10.31
C GLN A 78 8.85 17.19 -8.82
N LYS A 79 7.87 17.40 -7.93
CA LYS A 79 8.11 17.41 -6.48
C LYS A 79 8.55 16.04 -5.99
N VAL A 80 7.89 14.97 -6.48
CA VAL A 80 8.25 13.58 -6.17
C VAL A 80 9.64 13.25 -6.70
N ALA A 81 9.92 13.57 -7.97
CA ALA A 81 11.22 13.29 -8.60
C ALA A 81 12.39 13.95 -7.85
N THR A 82 12.24 15.24 -7.51
CA THR A 82 13.28 15.98 -6.77
C THR A 82 13.50 15.40 -5.37
N SER A 83 12.44 15.09 -4.63
CA SER A 83 12.55 14.49 -3.29
C SER A 83 13.19 13.09 -3.34
N LEU A 84 12.78 12.24 -4.27
CA LEU A 84 13.36 10.89 -4.43
C LEU A 84 14.85 10.95 -4.80
N LYS A 85 15.24 11.85 -5.71
CA LYS A 85 16.65 12.06 -6.08
C LYS A 85 17.50 12.45 -4.86
N ARG A 86 16.98 13.35 -4.02
CA ARG A 86 17.67 13.78 -2.80
C ARG A 86 17.73 12.68 -1.74
N LEU A 87 16.65 11.93 -1.52
CA LEU A 87 16.62 10.78 -0.61
C LEU A 87 17.60 9.66 -1.03
N LEU A 88 17.71 9.38 -2.34
CA LEU A 88 18.71 8.46 -2.90
C LEU A 88 20.13 8.96 -2.64
N ARG A 89 20.40 10.24 -2.89
CA ARG A 89 21.72 10.85 -2.62
C ARG A 89 22.11 10.75 -1.15
N LYS A 90 21.14 10.90 -0.24
CA LYS A 90 21.30 10.75 1.21
C LYS A 90 21.33 9.29 1.67
N LYS A 91 21.21 8.31 0.76
CA LYS A 91 21.20 6.88 1.05
C LYS A 91 20.15 6.48 2.08
N LEU A 92 18.96 7.09 2.03
CA LEU A 92 17.83 6.78 2.93
C LEU A 92 16.82 5.82 2.30
N ILE A 93 16.87 5.69 0.98
CA ILE A 93 16.04 4.77 0.18
C ILE A 93 16.92 4.11 -0.86
N ASP A 94 16.48 2.95 -1.36
CA ASP A 94 17.07 2.27 -2.51
C ASP A 94 16.12 2.32 -3.70
N LYS A 95 16.67 2.43 -4.91
CA LYS A 95 15.93 2.31 -6.17
C LYS A 95 15.92 0.85 -6.61
N THR A 96 14.76 0.33 -6.95
CA THR A 96 14.58 -1.02 -7.51
C THR A 96 14.18 -0.94 -8.99
N LEU A 97 13.96 -2.08 -9.62
CA LEU A 97 13.44 -2.14 -10.99
C LEU A 97 12.03 -1.54 -11.10
N ASN A 98 11.16 -1.75 -10.10
CA ASN A 98 9.74 -1.34 -10.17
C ASN A 98 9.38 -0.20 -9.21
N GLY A 99 10.36 0.40 -8.52
CA GLY A 99 10.07 1.42 -7.53
C GLY A 99 11.21 1.81 -6.60
N TYR A 100 10.83 2.07 -5.37
CA TYR A 100 11.68 2.54 -4.29
C TYR A 100 11.30 1.82 -3.01
N LYS A 101 12.31 1.54 -2.18
CA LYS A 101 12.15 0.96 -0.85
C LYS A 101 12.93 1.78 0.17
N ILE A 102 12.41 1.87 1.39
CA ILE A 102 13.18 2.44 2.50
C ILE A 102 14.29 1.45 2.90
N ASN A 103 15.47 1.96 3.24
CA ASN A 103 16.57 1.13 3.71
C ASN A 103 16.79 1.29 5.21
N LYS A 104 17.75 0.56 5.79
CA LYS A 104 18.02 0.58 7.23
C LYS A 104 18.32 1.98 7.77
N THR A 105 19.06 2.80 7.02
CA THR A 105 19.37 4.18 7.41
C THR A 105 18.10 5.04 7.43
N GLY A 106 17.26 4.93 6.40
CA GLY A 106 15.95 5.59 6.37
C GLY A 106 15.04 5.18 7.52
N MET A 107 15.02 3.89 7.87
CA MET A 107 14.25 3.38 9.01
C MET A 107 14.73 3.97 10.34
N LYS A 108 16.05 4.05 10.57
CA LYS A 108 16.62 4.69 11.77
C LYS A 108 16.22 6.15 11.90
N VAL A 109 16.25 6.88 10.78
CA VAL A 109 15.78 8.27 10.70
C VAL A 109 14.31 8.33 11.11
N ILE A 110 13.40 7.59 10.45
CA ILE A 110 11.98 7.65 10.84
C ILE A 110 11.75 7.21 12.29
N ASN A 111 12.47 6.21 12.80
CA ASN A 111 12.33 5.79 14.20
C ASN A 111 12.68 6.93 15.18
N SER A 112 13.80 7.63 14.92
CA SER A 112 14.23 8.76 15.75
C SER A 112 13.20 9.89 15.76
N LEU A 113 12.55 10.20 14.62
CA LEU A 113 11.42 11.13 14.62
C LEU A 113 10.28 10.61 15.47
N LEU A 114 9.85 9.38 15.24
CA LEU A 114 8.69 8.84 15.96
C LEU A 114 8.92 8.72 17.47
N GLN A 115 10.17 8.76 17.96
CA GLN A 115 10.50 8.86 19.38
C GLN A 115 10.46 10.31 19.91
N SER A 116 10.58 11.32 19.05
CA SER A 116 10.52 12.72 19.46
C SER A 116 9.12 13.06 19.99
N PRO A 117 8.99 13.66 21.19
CA PRO A 117 7.69 14.06 21.75
C PRO A 117 7.03 15.18 20.94
N LYS A 118 7.80 15.93 20.13
CA LYS A 118 7.29 17.00 19.28
C LYS A 118 6.56 16.46 18.04
N THR A 119 6.77 15.18 17.69
CA THR A 119 6.24 14.61 16.44
C THR A 119 4.79 14.26 16.61
N SER A 120 3.95 14.84 15.78
CA SER A 120 2.54 14.48 15.74
C SER A 120 2.26 13.66 14.47
N LEU A 121 1.47 12.61 14.66
CA LEU A 121 0.90 11.83 13.56
C LEU A 121 -0.57 12.19 13.44
N THR A 122 -0.92 12.79 12.32
CA THR A 122 -2.32 12.98 11.97
C THR A 122 -2.76 11.75 11.17
N ILE A 123 -3.54 10.88 11.78
CA ILE A 123 -4.15 9.72 11.13
C ILE A 123 -5.63 10.02 10.93
N LYS A 124 -6.08 10.10 9.68
CA LYS A 124 -7.50 10.20 9.37
C LYS A 124 -8.00 8.83 8.90
N PRO A 125 -8.74 8.08 9.74
CA PRO A 125 -9.38 6.86 9.28
C PRO A 125 -10.32 7.19 8.12
N LYS A 126 -10.23 6.41 7.06
CA LYS A 126 -11.23 6.38 6.00
C LYS A 126 -11.72 4.97 5.83
N GLU A 127 -13.02 4.86 5.65
CA GLU A 127 -13.68 3.62 5.27
C GLU A 127 -14.15 3.76 3.84
N TYR A 128 -14.03 2.67 3.09
CA TYR A 128 -14.43 2.56 1.69
C TYR A 128 -15.29 1.33 1.52
N VAL A 129 -16.17 1.38 0.53
CA VAL A 129 -16.87 0.17 0.07
C VAL A 129 -16.13 -0.38 -1.14
N GLY A 130 -15.95 -1.69 -1.14
CA GLY A 130 -15.36 -2.42 -2.25
C GLY A 130 -16.04 -3.75 -2.50
N LEU A 131 -15.60 -4.39 -3.58
CA LEU A 131 -15.94 -5.77 -3.92
C LEU A 131 -14.70 -6.64 -3.74
N GLU A 132 -14.90 -7.86 -3.24
CA GLU A 132 -13.84 -8.84 -3.11
C GLU A 132 -14.28 -10.25 -3.52
N ILE A 133 -13.31 -11.04 -3.97
CA ILE A 133 -13.43 -12.49 -4.22
C ILE A 133 -12.23 -13.22 -3.61
N MET A 134 -12.46 -14.42 -3.06
CA MET A 134 -11.52 -15.14 -2.20
C MET A 134 -11.19 -16.55 -2.72
N VAL A 135 -10.50 -16.66 -3.83
CA VAL A 135 -10.31 -17.93 -4.52
C VAL A 135 -9.34 -18.86 -3.78
N PRO A 136 -9.72 -20.10 -3.41
CA PRO A 136 -8.78 -21.08 -2.87
C PRO A 136 -7.71 -21.43 -3.91
N LEU A 137 -6.46 -21.53 -3.47
CA LEU A 137 -5.38 -22.05 -4.28
C LEU A 137 -5.16 -23.52 -3.91
N ASN A 138 -5.22 -24.39 -4.90
CA ASN A 138 -4.88 -25.80 -4.75
C ASN A 138 -3.45 -26.05 -5.27
N ASN A 139 -2.50 -25.21 -4.84
CA ASN A 139 -1.14 -25.22 -5.36
C ASN A 139 -0.27 -26.21 -4.60
N LYS A 140 0.17 -27.27 -5.28
CA LYS A 140 1.38 -28.02 -4.89
C LYS A 140 2.59 -27.15 -5.26
N ASN A 141 3.25 -26.54 -4.26
CA ASN A 141 4.56 -25.89 -4.24
C ASN A 141 5.17 -25.37 -5.57
N ASN A 142 5.53 -24.07 -5.61
CA ASN A 142 6.25 -23.29 -6.64
C ASN A 142 5.47 -22.40 -7.63
N ASP A 143 4.15 -22.30 -7.57
CA ASP A 143 3.41 -21.40 -8.49
C ASP A 143 3.25 -19.96 -7.96
N LEU A 144 3.35 -19.72 -6.64
CA LEU A 144 3.18 -18.38 -6.08
C LEU A 144 4.22 -17.37 -6.59
N PHE A 145 5.50 -17.75 -6.62
CA PHE A 145 6.57 -16.89 -7.15
C PHE A 145 6.37 -16.57 -8.64
N LYS A 146 5.90 -17.54 -9.43
CA LYS A 146 5.60 -17.31 -10.85
C LYS A 146 4.46 -16.31 -11.01
N LEU A 147 3.38 -16.47 -10.24
CA LEU A 147 2.24 -15.55 -10.25
C LEU A 147 2.64 -14.12 -9.89
N VAL A 148 3.44 -13.96 -8.84
CA VAL A 148 3.98 -12.66 -8.43
C VAL A 148 4.86 -12.07 -9.54
N TYR A 149 5.77 -12.87 -10.12
CA TYR A 149 6.63 -12.43 -11.21
C TYR A 149 5.84 -11.99 -12.46
N LEU A 150 4.75 -12.69 -12.77
CA LEU A 150 3.86 -12.34 -13.88
C LEU A 150 3.13 -11.01 -13.68
N LEU A 151 2.93 -10.54 -12.45
CA LEU A 151 2.12 -9.36 -12.17
C LEU A 151 2.93 -8.16 -11.70
N LYS A 152 4.09 -8.38 -11.08
CA LYS A 152 4.95 -7.34 -10.53
C LYS A 152 5.29 -6.30 -11.59
N GLY A 153 5.06 -5.03 -11.28
CA GLY A 153 5.38 -3.90 -12.15
C GLY A 153 4.45 -3.72 -13.35
N ARG A 154 3.46 -4.60 -13.56
CA ARG A 154 2.62 -4.56 -14.77
C ARG A 154 1.55 -3.48 -14.70
N TRP A 155 1.36 -2.82 -15.84
CA TRP A 155 0.19 -1.99 -16.11
C TRP A 155 -0.78 -2.77 -16.99
N PHE A 156 -2.07 -2.52 -16.83
CA PHE A 156 -3.06 -3.15 -17.69
C PHE A 156 -4.29 -2.27 -17.90
N GLY A 157 -4.56 -1.94 -19.17
CA GLY A 157 -5.64 -1.01 -19.52
C GLY A 157 -5.45 0.32 -18.79
N LYS A 158 -6.41 0.68 -17.95
CA LYS A 158 -6.37 1.90 -17.10
C LYS A 158 -5.75 1.70 -15.73
N TRP A 159 -5.31 0.50 -15.39
CA TRP A 159 -4.69 0.21 -14.09
C TRP A 159 -3.19 0.45 -14.16
N ARG A 160 -2.68 1.22 -13.21
CA ARG A 160 -1.27 1.59 -13.07
C ARG A 160 -0.70 0.95 -11.82
N TRP A 161 0.49 0.39 -11.94
CA TRP A 161 1.21 -0.28 -10.85
C TRP A 161 1.54 0.70 -9.72
N ILE A 162 1.13 0.37 -8.50
CA ILE A 162 1.39 1.17 -7.29
C ILE A 162 2.54 0.58 -6.51
N GLY A 163 2.52 -0.72 -6.24
CA GLY A 163 3.57 -1.33 -5.44
C GLY A 163 3.27 -2.78 -5.06
N MET A 164 4.25 -3.35 -4.35
CA MET A 164 4.19 -4.70 -3.80
C MET A 164 4.65 -4.68 -2.36
N PHE A 165 4.00 -5.51 -1.54
CA PHE A 165 4.28 -5.67 -0.12
C PHE A 165 4.36 -7.17 0.14
N GLN A 166 5.50 -7.63 0.66
CA GLN A 166 5.75 -9.06 0.84
C GLN A 166 6.21 -9.33 2.26
N ASN A 167 5.54 -10.23 2.96
CA ASN A 167 6.05 -10.82 4.20
C ASN A 167 6.40 -12.30 3.96
N SER A 168 6.67 -13.04 5.05
CA SER A 168 7.07 -14.44 4.98
C SER A 168 6.01 -15.38 4.41
N SER A 169 4.72 -15.03 4.49
CA SER A 169 3.60 -15.93 4.17
C SER A 169 2.65 -15.42 3.08
N SER A 170 2.82 -14.18 2.63
CA SER A 170 1.91 -13.54 1.69
C SER A 170 2.56 -12.41 0.89
N VAL A 171 2.00 -12.19 -0.31
CA VAL A 171 2.35 -11.07 -1.19
C VAL A 171 1.09 -10.29 -1.52
N LYS A 172 1.16 -8.99 -1.32
CA LYS A 172 0.14 -8.01 -1.72
C LYS A 172 0.67 -7.17 -2.87
N MET A 173 -0.17 -6.93 -3.88
CA MET A 173 0.13 -6.07 -5.01
C MET A 173 -1.02 -5.08 -5.22
N GLU A 174 -0.68 -3.83 -5.53
CA GLU A 174 -1.64 -2.74 -5.67
C GLU A 174 -1.57 -2.08 -7.04
N TRP A 175 -2.75 -1.70 -7.53
CA TRP A 175 -2.95 -0.90 -8.73
C TRP A 175 -3.96 0.20 -8.48
N GLN A 176 -3.88 1.24 -9.31
CA GLN A 176 -4.82 2.34 -9.31
C GLN A 176 -5.37 2.61 -10.70
N SER A 177 -6.64 2.99 -10.81
CA SER A 177 -7.22 3.47 -12.05
C SER A 177 -6.57 4.78 -12.52
N LEU A 178 -6.67 5.08 -13.82
CA LEU A 178 -6.23 6.35 -14.39
C LEU A 178 -6.91 7.57 -13.76
N SER A 179 -8.20 7.46 -13.40
CA SER A 179 -8.92 8.52 -12.70
C SER A 179 -8.45 8.73 -11.27
N SER A 180 -7.65 7.80 -10.73
CA SER A 180 -7.18 7.77 -9.35
C SER A 180 -8.25 7.52 -8.29
N GLU A 181 -9.49 7.26 -8.70
CA GLU A 181 -10.66 7.05 -7.84
C GLU A 181 -10.75 5.60 -7.37
N LEU A 182 -10.35 4.65 -8.20
CA LEU A 182 -10.42 3.23 -7.88
C LEU A 182 -9.02 2.70 -7.58
N GLU A 183 -8.95 1.86 -6.55
CA GLU A 183 -7.76 1.08 -6.23
C GLU A 183 -8.14 -0.40 -6.24
N ALA A 184 -7.23 -1.21 -6.78
CA ALA A 184 -7.37 -2.63 -6.86
C ALA A 184 -6.18 -3.30 -6.19
N CYS A 185 -6.45 -4.39 -5.49
CA CYS A 185 -5.48 -5.11 -4.70
C CYS A 185 -5.60 -6.60 -4.99
N LEU A 186 -4.45 -7.25 -5.08
CA LEU A 186 -4.33 -8.70 -5.12
C LEU A 186 -3.48 -9.14 -3.93
N CYS A 187 -4.03 -9.98 -3.08
CA CYS A 187 -3.26 -10.64 -2.02
C CYS A 187 -3.19 -12.13 -2.31
N ILE A 188 -1.99 -12.69 -2.31
CA ILE A 188 -1.73 -14.11 -2.55
C ILE A 188 -1.04 -14.67 -1.32
N ASN A 189 -1.51 -15.81 -0.81
CA ASN A 189 -0.77 -16.64 0.13
C ASN A 189 -0.75 -18.10 -0.39
N GLU A 190 -0.22 -19.03 0.39
CA GLU A 190 -0.10 -20.44 -0.03
C GLU A 190 -1.44 -21.13 -0.29
N SER A 191 -2.53 -20.70 0.37
CA SER A 191 -3.83 -21.39 0.33
C SER A 191 -4.91 -20.68 -0.46
N ARG A 192 -4.72 -19.41 -0.85
CA ARG A 192 -5.77 -18.58 -1.47
C ARG A 192 -5.25 -17.29 -2.11
N ILE A 193 -6.06 -16.77 -3.03
CA ILE A 193 -5.97 -15.44 -3.62
C ILE A 193 -7.16 -14.61 -3.15
N CYS A 194 -6.90 -13.39 -2.73
CA CYS A 194 -7.89 -12.34 -2.54
C CYS A 194 -7.72 -11.31 -3.65
N ILE A 195 -8.78 -11.02 -4.41
CA ILE A 195 -8.83 -9.85 -5.30
C ILE A 195 -9.87 -8.91 -4.73
N ALA A 196 -9.49 -7.66 -4.54
CA ALA A 196 -10.37 -6.60 -4.06
C ALA A 196 -10.26 -5.36 -4.94
N LEU A 197 -11.38 -4.66 -5.13
CA LEU A 197 -11.44 -3.34 -5.75
C LEU A 197 -12.32 -2.44 -4.92
N PHE A 198 -11.93 -1.19 -4.73
CA PHE A 198 -12.69 -0.22 -3.95
C PHE A 198 -12.59 1.18 -4.52
N ASP A 199 -13.59 1.98 -4.19
CA ASP A 199 -13.70 3.37 -4.59
C ASP A 199 -13.31 4.28 -3.42
N LYS A 200 -12.25 5.07 -3.64
CA LYS A 200 -11.68 6.00 -2.67
C LYS A 200 -12.53 7.24 -2.42
N ASN A 201 -13.46 7.51 -3.31
CA ASN A 201 -14.40 8.62 -3.22
C ASN A 201 -15.79 8.14 -2.80
N SER A 202 -16.02 6.82 -2.73
CA SER A 202 -17.31 6.29 -2.30
C SER A 202 -17.64 6.77 -0.89
N ASN A 203 -18.85 7.32 -0.74
CA ASN A 203 -19.46 7.44 0.57
C ASN A 203 -19.88 6.03 0.99
N PRO A 204 -19.39 5.49 2.13
CA PRO A 204 -19.80 4.17 2.59
C PRO A 204 -21.31 4.00 2.73
N SER A 205 -22.03 5.10 2.98
CA SER A 205 -23.49 5.11 3.08
C SER A 205 -24.22 5.05 1.74
N ASN A 206 -23.56 5.35 0.62
CA ASN A 206 -24.15 5.30 -0.72
C ASN A 206 -23.09 4.98 -1.81
N PRO A 207 -22.59 3.74 -1.86
CA PRO A 207 -21.55 3.36 -2.82
C PRO A 207 -22.12 3.15 -4.23
N ASN A 208 -21.36 3.54 -5.26
CA ASN A 208 -21.70 3.23 -6.65
C ASN A 208 -21.35 1.76 -6.97
N LEU A 209 -22.24 0.84 -6.57
CA LEU A 209 -22.03 -0.60 -6.73
C LEU A 209 -22.03 -1.06 -8.19
N GLU A 210 -22.72 -0.34 -9.08
CA GLU A 210 -22.76 -0.68 -10.51
C GLU A 210 -21.40 -0.46 -11.15
N LEU A 211 -20.82 0.73 -10.96
CA LEU A 211 -19.45 1.04 -11.38
C LEU A 211 -18.46 0.05 -10.76
N LEU A 212 -18.54 -0.19 -9.44
CA LEU A 212 -17.64 -1.14 -8.77
C LEU A 212 -17.71 -2.53 -9.40
N ARG A 213 -18.90 -3.04 -9.75
CA ARG A 213 -19.07 -4.36 -10.38
C ARG A 213 -18.46 -4.41 -11.78
N GLU A 214 -18.73 -3.42 -12.61
CA GLU A 214 -18.18 -3.34 -13.97
C GLU A 214 -16.64 -3.34 -13.94
N GLU A 215 -16.08 -2.51 -13.06
CA GLU A 215 -14.65 -2.32 -12.91
C GLU A 215 -13.97 -3.53 -12.31
N PHE A 216 -14.60 -4.14 -11.30
CA PHE A 216 -14.12 -5.36 -10.68
C PHE A 216 -14.08 -6.51 -11.68
N ASN A 217 -15.13 -6.70 -12.48
CA ASN A 217 -15.16 -7.73 -13.51
C ASN A 217 -14.09 -7.51 -14.58
N THR A 218 -13.91 -6.26 -15.02
CA THR A 218 -12.86 -5.89 -15.99
C THR A 218 -11.46 -6.17 -15.45
N PHE A 219 -11.21 -5.81 -14.19
CA PHE A 219 -9.95 -6.10 -13.50
C PHE A 219 -9.73 -7.61 -13.35
N LEU A 220 -10.75 -8.34 -12.88
CA LEU A 220 -10.72 -9.78 -12.65
C LEU A 220 -10.40 -10.56 -13.92
N LEU A 221 -11.10 -10.28 -15.04
CA LEU A 221 -10.85 -10.91 -16.35
C LEU A 221 -9.40 -10.72 -16.79
N LYS A 222 -8.82 -9.55 -16.52
CA LYS A 222 -7.43 -9.28 -16.88
C LYS A 222 -6.46 -10.08 -16.03
N ILE A 223 -6.70 -10.17 -14.72
CA ILE A 223 -5.91 -10.97 -13.80
C ILE A 223 -5.98 -12.46 -14.16
N GLN A 224 -7.19 -13.00 -14.39
CA GLN A 224 -7.41 -14.38 -14.87
C GLN A 224 -6.59 -14.69 -16.13
N LYS A 225 -6.65 -13.79 -17.12
CA LYS A 225 -5.90 -13.95 -18.38
C LYS A 225 -4.38 -13.92 -18.18
N ILE A 226 -3.86 -13.07 -17.30
CA ILE A 226 -2.41 -12.98 -17.05
C ILE A 226 -1.92 -14.20 -16.28
N MET A 227 -2.67 -14.62 -15.27
CA MET A 227 -2.31 -15.74 -14.42
C MET A 227 -2.61 -17.10 -15.07
N ASN A 228 -3.39 -17.11 -16.16
CA ASN A 228 -3.93 -18.30 -16.79
C ASN A 228 -4.69 -19.20 -15.79
N ILE A 229 -5.55 -18.57 -14.98
CA ILE A 229 -6.36 -19.23 -13.96
C ILE A 229 -7.83 -18.93 -14.24
N ASP A 230 -8.67 -19.95 -14.18
CA ASP A 230 -10.11 -19.75 -14.13
C ASP A 230 -10.54 -19.46 -12.68
N LEU A 231 -10.82 -18.19 -12.40
CA LEU A 231 -11.31 -17.75 -11.08
C LEU A 231 -12.85 -17.75 -11.00
N ASN A 232 -13.55 -18.11 -12.08
CA ASN A 232 -15.02 -18.12 -12.12
C ASN A 232 -15.63 -19.36 -11.46
N ALA A 233 -14.79 -20.36 -11.11
CA ALA A 233 -15.31 -21.67 -10.75
C ALA A 233 -16.23 -21.62 -9.52
N HIS A 234 -15.86 -21.14 -8.33
CA HIS A 234 -16.59 -21.55 -7.10
C HIS A 234 -16.79 -20.47 -6.01
N GLN A 235 -16.90 -19.18 -6.35
CA GLN A 235 -16.87 -18.12 -5.34
C GLN A 235 -17.83 -16.95 -5.61
N SER A 236 -18.62 -16.57 -4.61
CA SER A 236 -19.48 -15.38 -4.68
C SER A 236 -18.64 -14.11 -4.46
N VAL A 237 -18.78 -13.14 -5.38
CA VAL A 237 -18.27 -11.78 -5.15
C VAL A 237 -19.03 -11.20 -3.97
N SER A 238 -18.30 -10.74 -2.96
CA SER A 238 -18.86 -10.17 -1.75
C SER A 238 -18.57 -8.68 -1.66
N THR A 239 -19.51 -7.92 -1.11
CA THR A 239 -19.29 -6.52 -0.78
C THR A 239 -18.57 -6.44 0.55
N ALA A 240 -17.44 -5.72 0.59
CA ALA A 240 -16.61 -5.59 1.77
C ALA A 240 -16.45 -4.13 2.17
N MET A 241 -16.51 -3.88 3.48
CA MET A 241 -16.05 -2.63 4.06
C MET A 241 -14.53 -2.69 4.21
N ILE A 242 -13.85 -1.76 3.56
CA ILE A 242 -12.40 -1.66 3.54
C ILE A 242 -11.99 -0.47 4.40
N LYS A 243 -11.12 -0.70 5.38
CA LYS A 243 -10.56 0.35 6.24
C LYS A 243 -9.12 0.64 5.82
N THR A 244 -8.74 1.92 5.82
CA THR A 244 -7.32 2.30 5.72
C THR A 244 -6.55 1.92 6.98
N HIS A 245 -5.21 1.99 6.94
CA HIS A 245 -4.30 1.86 8.09
C HIS A 245 -4.60 2.91 9.18
N SER A 246 -5.73 2.76 9.85
CA SER A 246 -6.22 3.61 10.93
C SER A 246 -5.82 3.09 12.30
N SER A 247 -5.22 1.90 12.35
CA SER A 247 -4.88 1.22 13.60
C SER A 247 -3.46 1.46 14.09
N CYS A 248 -2.53 1.93 13.25
CA CYS A 248 -1.13 2.02 13.67
C CYS A 248 -0.89 3.26 14.52
N LYS A 249 -0.77 3.09 15.84
CA LYS A 249 -0.40 4.18 16.74
C LYS A 249 1.06 4.57 16.54
N LYS A 250 1.40 5.84 16.82
CA LYS A 250 2.79 6.33 16.83
C LYS A 250 3.72 5.42 17.65
N SER A 251 3.25 5.00 18.82
CA SER A 251 3.98 4.11 19.73
C SER A 251 4.19 2.71 19.16
N GLU A 252 3.18 2.12 18.52
CA GLU A 252 3.28 0.80 17.89
C GLU A 252 4.29 0.82 16.74
N MET A 253 4.24 1.88 15.92
CA MET A 253 5.19 2.06 14.83
C MET A 253 6.63 2.28 15.30
N SER A 254 6.83 3.12 16.31
CA SER A 254 8.16 3.32 16.89
C SER A 254 8.73 2.04 17.51
N ASN A 255 7.88 1.26 18.20
CA ASN A 255 8.29 -0.02 18.77
C ASN A 255 8.73 -1.02 17.68
N TRP A 256 7.96 -1.14 16.59
CA TRP A 256 8.36 -2.01 15.47
C TRP A 256 9.65 -1.55 14.80
N LEU A 257 9.77 -0.25 14.51
CA LEU A 257 10.98 0.29 13.87
C LEU A 257 12.24 0.10 14.73
N SER A 258 12.08 0.01 16.05
CA SER A 258 13.20 -0.24 16.96
C SER A 258 13.83 -1.62 16.78
N ASN A 259 13.10 -2.60 16.21
CA ASN A 259 13.68 -3.90 15.83
C ASN A 259 14.61 -3.82 14.60
N TYR A 260 14.56 -2.70 13.86
CA TYR A 260 15.33 -2.46 12.64
C TYR A 260 16.39 -1.35 12.79
N ALA A 261 16.45 -0.73 13.96
CA ALA A 261 17.42 0.31 14.32
C ALA A 261 18.73 -0.27 14.84
#